data_AF-A0A945CG87-F1
#
_entry.id   AF-A0A945CG87-F1
#
_cell.length_a   1.000
_cell.length_b   1.000
_cell.length_c   1.000
_cell.angle_alpha   90.00
_cell.angle_beta   90.00
_cell.angle_gamma   90.00
#
_symmetry.space_group_name_H-M   'P 1'
#
loop_
_entity.id
_entity.type
_entity.pdbx_description
1 polymer ?
#
loop_
_entity_poly.entity_id
_entity_poly.type
_entity_poly.pdbx_seq_one_letter_code
_entity_poly.pdbx_strand_id
1 'polypeptide(L)'
;MSSDIALPSSPSYLSLYTSGELERRVERALELLRSCRLCPRCCQVDRLEDEAQFCRTGRRARLASYAPHHGEEDCLRGLRGSGTIFFTGCNLGCVFCQNADISQRQDGPEAD
;
A
#
# COMPACT_ATOMS: atom_id res chain seq x y z
N MET A 1 -19.71 -11.37 27.96
CA MET A 1 -20.55 -10.74 26.92
C MET A 1 -19.85 -10.95 25.59
N SER A 2 -19.94 -12.17 25.04
CA SER A 2 -19.41 -12.48 23.71
C SER A 2 -20.45 -11.99 22.71
N SER A 3 -20.18 -10.85 22.09
CA SER A 3 -20.85 -10.48 20.85
C SER A 3 -20.22 -11.34 19.75
N ASP A 4 -20.95 -12.35 19.29
CA ASP A 4 -20.62 -13.17 18.13
C ASP A 4 -20.57 -12.28 16.87
N ILE A 5 -19.40 -11.71 16.59
CA ILE A 5 -19.11 -11.08 15.30
C ILE A 5 -19.01 -12.23 14.30
N ALA A 6 -20.06 -12.44 13.52
CA ALA A 6 -20.03 -13.35 12.38
C ALA A 6 -18.97 -12.83 11.40
N LEU A 7 -17.78 -13.44 11.42
CA LEU A 7 -16.74 -13.13 10.47
C LEU A 7 -17.22 -13.53 9.06
N PRO A 8 -17.01 -12.69 8.04
CA PRO A 8 -17.40 -13.03 6.68
C PRO A 8 -16.73 -14.34 6.24
N SER A 9 -17.48 -15.19 5.53
CA SER A 9 -17.04 -16.52 5.09
C SER A 9 -15.87 -16.50 4.11
N SER A 10 -15.54 -15.32 3.56
CA SER A 10 -14.44 -15.12 2.63
C SER A 10 -13.91 -13.67 2.69
N PRO A 11 -12.63 -13.44 2.33
CA PRO A 11 -12.10 -12.09 2.18
C PRO A 11 -12.86 -11.26 1.14
N SER A 12 -13.13 -9.99 1.45
CA SER A 12 -13.94 -9.11 0.60
C SER A 12 -13.37 -8.87 -0.79
N TYR A 13 -12.04 -8.95 -0.96
CA TYR A 13 -11.40 -8.79 -2.26
C TYR A 13 -11.83 -9.86 -3.28
N LEU A 14 -12.24 -11.06 -2.84
CA LEU A 14 -12.73 -12.10 -3.74
C LEU A 14 -14.06 -11.71 -4.39
N SER A 15 -14.96 -11.08 -3.63
CA SER A 15 -16.21 -10.56 -4.18
C SER A 15 -15.95 -9.42 -5.18
N LEU A 16 -15.00 -8.53 -4.87
CA LEU A 16 -14.61 -7.44 -5.78
C LEU A 16 -13.99 -7.99 -7.07
N TYR A 17 -13.17 -9.03 -6.98
CA TYR A 17 -12.58 -9.71 -8.13
C TYR A 17 -13.66 -10.34 -9.02
N THR A 18 -14.51 -11.20 -8.45
CA THR A 18 -15.55 -11.92 -9.22
C THR A 18 -16.58 -10.99 -9.86
N SER A 19 -16.86 -9.84 -9.27
CA SER A 19 -17.79 -8.83 -9.82
C SER A 19 -17.15 -7.90 -10.87
N GLY A 20 -15.85 -8.02 -11.14
CA GLY A 20 -15.08 -7.11 -12.00
C GLY A 20 -14.89 -5.71 -11.41
N GLU A 21 -15.31 -5.47 -10.17
CA GLU A 21 -15.13 -4.18 -9.49
C GLU A 21 -13.67 -3.90 -9.17
N LEU A 22 -12.90 -4.94 -8.84
CA LEU A 22 -11.48 -4.80 -8.58
C LEU A 22 -10.75 -4.25 -9.81
N GLU A 23 -11.06 -4.75 -11.00
CA GLU A 23 -10.45 -4.32 -12.26
C GLU A 23 -10.79 -2.87 -12.59
N ARG A 24 -12.06 -2.47 -12.44
CA ARG A 24 -12.48 -1.06 -12.60
C ARG A 24 -11.73 -0.12 -11.65
N ARG A 25 -11.46 -0.56 -10.42
CA ARG A 25 -10.67 0.23 -9.45
C ARG A 25 -9.21 0.33 -9.86
N VAL A 26 -8.64 -0.74 -10.40
CA VAL A 26 -7.27 -0.75 -10.94
C VAL A 26 -7.14 0.23 -12.10
N GLU A 27 -8.07 0.20 -13.07
CA GLU A 27 -8.08 1.14 -14.20
C GLU A 27 -8.13 2.60 -13.72
N ARG A 28 -9.02 2.90 -12.76
CA ARG A 28 -9.14 4.24 -12.18
C ARG A 28 -7.87 4.65 -11.43
N ALA A 29 -7.23 3.73 -10.71
CA ALA A 29 -5.98 4.01 -10.00
C ALA A 29 -4.83 4.28 -10.97
N LEU A 30 -4.74 3.52 -12.07
CA LEU A 30 -3.74 3.73 -13.13
C LEU A 30 -3.93 5.08 -13.84
N GLU A 31 -5.17 5.52 -14.05
CA GLU A 31 -5.43 6.84 -14.65
C GLU A 31 -4.95 7.99 -13.73
N LEU A 32 -5.11 7.84 -12.40
CA LEU A 32 -4.60 8.81 -11.43
C LEU A 32 -3.07 8.97 -11.45
N LEU A 33 -2.35 8.00 -12.00
CA LEU A 33 -0.90 8.05 -12.11
C LEU A 33 -0.40 9.00 -13.21
N ARG A 34 -1.19 9.28 -14.25
CA ARG A 34 -0.83 10.20 -15.35
C ARG A 34 -0.63 11.64 -14.92
N SER A 35 -1.30 12.05 -13.83
CA SER A 35 -1.11 13.35 -13.20
C SER A 35 -1.24 13.18 -11.70
N CYS A 36 -0.17 12.67 -11.08
CA CYS A 36 -0.23 12.15 -9.72
C CYS A 36 -0.52 13.25 -8.67
N ARG A 37 -1.64 13.08 -7.96
CA ARG A 37 -2.09 13.92 -6.84
C ARG A 37 -2.39 13.11 -5.57
N LEU A 38 -1.86 11.89 -5.48
CA LEU A 38 -2.14 10.95 -4.39
C LEU A 38 -1.58 11.38 -3.03
N CYS A 39 -0.63 12.31 -3.01
CA CYS A 39 -0.08 12.86 -1.78
C CYS A 39 -0.32 14.37 -1.68
N PRO A 40 -0.25 14.97 -0.47
CA PRO A 40 -0.50 16.40 -0.26
C PRO A 40 0.41 17.34 -1.05
N ARG A 41 1.50 16.84 -1.66
CA ARG A 41 2.41 17.63 -2.50
C ARG A 41 1.88 17.91 -3.90
N CYS A 42 0.88 17.15 -4.37
CA CYS A 42 0.20 17.39 -5.65
C CYS A 42 1.16 17.66 -6.83
N CYS A 43 2.17 16.82 -7.01
CA CYS A 43 3.27 17.07 -7.96
C CYS A 43 2.90 16.93 -9.44
N GLN A 44 1.77 16.29 -9.78
CA GLN A 44 1.20 16.21 -11.13
C GLN A 44 2.05 15.51 -12.21
N VAL A 45 3.20 14.95 -11.85
CA VAL A 45 4.03 14.16 -12.77
C VAL A 45 3.33 12.89 -13.24
N ASP A 46 3.74 12.41 -14.41
CA ASP A 46 3.25 11.16 -14.99
C ASP A 46 4.07 9.97 -14.47
N ARG A 47 3.48 9.23 -13.52
CA ARG A 47 4.14 8.04 -12.97
C ARG A 47 4.18 6.88 -13.96
N LEU A 48 3.36 6.88 -15.01
CA LEU A 48 3.36 5.80 -16.01
C LEU A 48 4.63 5.84 -16.86
N GLU A 49 5.24 7.02 -17.02
CA GLU A 49 6.54 7.26 -17.66
C GLU A 49 7.70 7.28 -16.65
N ASP A 50 7.46 6.76 -15.44
CA ASP A 50 8.41 6.70 -14.32
C ASP A 50 8.95 8.07 -13.86
N GLU A 51 8.22 9.17 -14.12
CA GLU A 51 8.61 10.48 -13.64
C GLU A 51 8.57 10.56 -12.10
N ALA A 52 9.69 10.99 -11.52
CA ALA A 52 9.89 11.08 -10.07
C ALA A 52 9.91 12.54 -9.59
N GLN A 53 9.43 12.76 -8.35
CA GLN A 53 9.58 14.02 -7.60
C GLN A 53 9.99 13.69 -6.15
N PHE A 54 9.60 14.50 -5.16
CA PHE A 54 9.99 14.35 -3.77
C PHE A 54 9.81 12.92 -3.20
N CYS A 55 8.68 12.26 -3.48
CA CYS A 55 8.44 10.90 -2.97
C CYS A 55 9.24 9.81 -3.70
N ARG A 56 9.83 10.15 -4.85
CA ARG A 56 10.68 9.30 -5.71
C ARG A 56 10.02 8.02 -6.28
N THR A 57 8.77 7.72 -5.95
CA THR A 57 8.01 6.59 -6.51
C THR A 57 7.71 6.76 -8.02
N GLY A 58 7.95 5.73 -8.83
CA GLY A 58 7.59 5.66 -10.26
C GLY A 58 6.25 4.96 -10.49
N ARG A 59 6.12 4.21 -11.59
CA ARG A 59 4.92 3.42 -11.93
C ARG A 59 4.68 2.31 -10.91
N ARG A 60 5.77 1.62 -10.55
CA ARG A 60 5.75 0.45 -9.69
C ARG A 60 6.17 0.81 -8.27
N ALA A 61 5.49 0.22 -7.29
CA ALA A 61 5.91 0.31 -5.90
C ALA A 61 7.15 -0.56 -5.67
N ARG A 62 8.00 -0.19 -4.71
CA ARG A 62 9.15 -0.98 -4.28
C ARG A 62 8.90 -1.65 -2.95
N LEU A 63 9.37 -2.88 -2.80
CA LEU A 63 9.20 -3.67 -1.59
C LEU A 63 10.44 -3.59 -0.71
N ALA A 64 10.26 -3.20 0.54
CA ALA A 64 11.31 -3.26 1.56
C ALA A 64 11.35 -4.66 2.20
N SER A 65 10.19 -5.18 2.60
CA SER A 65 10.06 -6.50 3.22
C SER A 65 8.61 -6.98 3.24
N TYR A 66 8.42 -8.28 3.46
CA TYR A 66 7.11 -8.86 3.74
C TYR A 66 7.28 -10.04 4.71
N ALA A 67 6.39 -10.15 5.70
CA ALA A 67 6.47 -11.19 6.72
C ALA A 67 5.13 -11.40 7.44
N PRO A 68 4.92 -12.55 8.11
CA PRO A 68 3.92 -12.69 9.14
C PRO A 68 4.16 -11.66 10.25
N HIS A 69 3.09 -11.02 10.72
CA HIS A 69 3.13 -9.96 11.70
C HIS A 69 2.17 -10.28 12.85
N HIS A 70 2.74 -10.53 14.02
CA HIS A 70 2.00 -10.90 15.23
C HIS A 70 1.90 -9.77 16.25
N GLY A 71 2.54 -8.61 15.98
CA GLY A 71 2.61 -7.45 16.86
C GLY A 71 1.45 -6.46 16.72
N GLU A 72 0.55 -6.69 15.77
CA GLU A 72 -0.67 -5.92 15.56
C GLU A 72 -1.68 -6.14 16.70
N GLU A 73 -2.64 -5.23 16.89
CA GLU A 73 -3.65 -5.33 17.94
C GLU A 73 -4.54 -6.58 17.76
N ASP A 74 -5.02 -7.17 18.86
CA ASP A 74 -5.81 -8.42 18.86
C ASP A 74 -7.05 -8.36 17.95
N CYS A 75 -7.71 -7.21 17.91
CA CYS A 75 -8.89 -6.98 17.06
C CYS A 75 -8.58 -6.94 15.57
N LEU A 76 -7.31 -6.69 15.19
CA LEU A 76 -6.86 -6.54 13.81
C LEU A 76 -6.11 -7.77 13.30
N ARG A 77 -5.32 -8.42 14.15
CA ARG A 77 -4.50 -9.59 13.79
C ARG A 77 -5.29 -10.91 13.77
N GLY A 78 -6.51 -10.91 14.30
CA GLY A 78 -7.31 -12.12 14.48
C GLY A 78 -6.56 -13.20 15.28
N LEU A 79 -6.81 -14.47 14.96
CA LEU A 79 -6.24 -15.59 15.74
C LEU A 79 -4.86 -16.04 15.24
N ARG A 80 -4.45 -15.66 14.03
CA ARG A 80 -3.25 -16.20 13.36
C ARG A 80 -2.20 -15.15 13.03
N GLY A 81 -2.36 -13.91 13.48
CA GLY A 81 -1.55 -12.79 13.04
C GLY A 81 -2.06 -12.20 11.72
N SER A 82 -1.48 -11.07 11.34
CA SER A 82 -1.66 -10.46 10.03
C SER A 82 -0.47 -10.76 9.12
N GLY A 83 -0.66 -10.63 7.81
CA GLY A 83 0.46 -10.51 6.89
C GLY A 83 0.79 -9.03 6.72
N THR A 84 2.07 -8.66 6.74
CA THR A 84 2.50 -7.29 6.50
C THR A 84 3.42 -7.23 5.29
N ILE A 85 3.18 -6.24 4.45
CA ILE A 85 4.04 -5.86 3.33
C ILE A 85 4.48 -4.42 3.59
N PHE A 86 5.79 -4.21 3.70
CA PHE A 86 6.38 -2.88 3.83
C PHE A 86 6.88 -2.43 2.46
N PHE A 87 6.37 -1.29 2.00
CA PHE A 87 6.89 -0.62 0.83
C PHE A 87 8.05 0.31 1.19
N THR A 88 8.91 0.55 0.22
CA THR A 88 9.99 1.52 0.33
C THR A 88 9.54 2.91 -0.11
N GLY A 89 10.02 3.95 0.57
CA GLY A 89 9.77 5.35 0.23
C GLY A 89 8.54 5.95 0.94
N CYS A 90 8.69 7.20 1.40
CA CYS A 90 7.61 7.97 2.04
C CYS A 90 7.64 9.43 1.58
N ASN A 91 6.48 10.01 1.29
CA ASN A 91 6.35 11.39 0.80
C ASN A 91 6.34 12.46 1.91
N LEU A 92 6.41 12.07 3.18
CA LEU A 92 6.31 12.99 4.33
C LEU A 92 7.67 13.61 4.70
N GLY A 93 8.77 12.86 4.64
CA GLY A 93 10.11 13.37 4.97
C GLY A 93 10.31 13.71 6.45
N CYS A 94 9.77 12.89 7.35
CA CYS A 94 9.82 13.15 8.79
C CYS A 94 11.25 13.20 9.33
N VAL A 95 11.56 14.23 10.15
CA VAL A 95 12.85 14.37 10.85
C VAL A 95 13.05 13.25 11.87
N PHE A 96 11.98 12.87 12.58
CA PHE A 96 11.96 11.75 13.52
C PHE A 96 11.07 10.64 12.94
N CYS A 97 11.68 9.72 12.19
CA CYS A 97 11.00 8.60 11.56
C CYS A 97 11.44 7.29 12.20
N GLN A 98 10.50 6.51 12.72
CA GLN A 98 10.78 5.17 13.28
C GLN A 98 11.30 4.21 12.20
N ASN A 99 10.80 4.35 10.96
CA ASN A 99 11.13 3.50 9.82
C ASN A 99 11.98 4.27 8.79
N ALA A 100 12.93 5.08 9.26
CA ALA A 100 13.73 5.97 8.41
C ALA A 100 14.53 5.20 7.34
N ASP A 101 15.02 4.03 7.73
CA ASP A 101 15.74 3.08 6.89
C ASP A 101 14.97 2.70 5.61
N ILE A 102 13.65 2.45 5.70
CA ILE A 102 12.84 2.13 4.52
C ILE A 102 12.09 3.36 3.95
N SER A 103 11.82 4.38 4.76
CA SER A 103 11.02 5.55 4.35
C SER A 103 11.82 6.58 3.56
N GLN A 104 13.11 6.74 3.88
CA GLN A 104 13.97 7.76 3.26
C GLN A 104 14.84 7.21 2.12
N ARG A 105 14.80 5.90 1.90
CA ARG A 105 15.53 5.20 0.84
C ARG A 105 14.56 4.74 -0.25
N GLN A 106 15.08 4.24 -1.37
CA GLN A 106 14.32 3.73 -2.53
C GLN A 106 14.86 2.36 -2.94
N ASP A 107 15.28 1.59 -1.94
CA ASP A 107 15.90 0.29 -2.10
C ASP A 107 14.84 -0.82 -2.24
N GLY A 108 15.27 -1.99 -2.72
CA GLY A 108 14.41 -3.15 -2.92
C GLY A 108 13.84 -3.28 -4.34
N PRO A 109 13.33 -4.48 -4.68
CA PRO A 109 12.77 -4.76 -6.00
C PRO A 109 11.45 -4.02 -6.19
N GLU A 110 11.12 -3.73 -7.45
CA GLU A 110 9.78 -3.30 -7.83
C GLU A 110 8.81 -4.48 -7.76
N ALA A 111 7.58 -4.19 -7.34
CA ALA A 111 6.49 -5.15 -7.40
C ALA A 111 6.03 -5.31 -8.86
N ASP A 112 5.79 -6.56 -9.27
CA ASP A 112 5.31 -6.93 -10.59
C ASP A 112 3.78 -6.87 -10.72
#